data_AF-A0A7Y2ASX6-F1
#
_entry.id   AF-A0A7Y2ASX6-F1
#
_cell.length_a   1.000
_cell.length_b   1.000
_cell.length_c   1.000
_cell.angle_alpha   90.00
_cell.angle_beta   90.00
_cell.angle_gamma   90.00
#
_symmetry.space_group_name_H-M   'P 1'
#
loop_
_entity.id
_entity.type
_entity.pdbx_description
1 polymer ?
#
loop_
_entity_poly.entity_id
_entity_poly.type
_entity_poly.pdbx_seq_one_letter_code
_entity_poly.pdbx_strand_id
1 'polypeptide(L)'
;MKIIVSIILTTAFIHFGNAQEGVVTIEQDAKISKLMDIYKRANSKRGYYTIQLGFGSYEDATKLKTESGIDFPQYSAKIVFDSPTYRVHMGRFKTKLEAERTFNEVRKKYAESIVLKPESIE
;
A
#
# COMPACT_ATOMS: atom_id res chain seq x y z
N MET A 1 -0.36 -29.57 -51.05
CA MET A 1 0.21 -30.21 -49.84
C MET A 1 1.51 -29.54 -49.37
N LYS A 2 2.50 -29.30 -50.25
CA LYS A 2 3.81 -28.70 -49.87
C LYS A 2 3.70 -27.31 -49.22
N ILE A 3 2.80 -26.45 -49.68
CA ILE A 3 2.59 -25.08 -49.15
C ILE A 3 1.98 -25.11 -47.74
N ILE A 4 1.00 -25.99 -47.49
CA ILE A 4 0.36 -26.14 -46.18
C ILE A 4 1.37 -26.63 -45.13
N VAL A 5 2.21 -27.60 -45.51
CA VAL A 5 3.30 -28.10 -44.65
C VAL A 5 4.31 -26.99 -44.32
N SER A 6 4.63 -26.13 -45.29
CA SER A 6 5.53 -24.99 -45.07
C SER A 6 4.96 -23.97 -44.08
N ILE A 7 3.66 -23.68 -44.14
CA ILE A 7 2.98 -22.73 -43.22
C ILE A 7 2.90 -23.29 -41.78
N ILE A 8 2.66 -24.60 -41.64
CA ILE A 8 2.66 -25.25 -40.32
C ILE A 8 4.06 -25.24 -39.71
N LEU A 9 5.10 -25.40 -40.54
CA LEU A 9 6.47 -25.38 -40.07
C LEU A 9 6.89 -23.98 -39.60
N THR A 10 6.56 -22.93 -40.35
CA THR A 10 6.91 -21.54 -39.98
C THR A 10 6.16 -21.06 -38.74
N THR A 11 4.89 -21.43 -38.58
CA THR A 11 4.12 -21.09 -37.37
C THR A 11 4.68 -21.77 -36.11
N ALA A 12 5.11 -23.02 -36.19
CA ALA A 12 5.77 -23.71 -35.09
C ALA A 12 7.06 -23.00 -34.64
N PHE A 13 7.91 -22.54 -35.58
CA PHE A 13 9.16 -21.83 -35.26
C PHE A 13 8.95 -20.50 -34.53
N ILE A 14 7.86 -19.77 -34.83
CA ILE A 14 7.55 -18.48 -34.17
C ILE A 14 7.20 -18.70 -32.68
N HIS A 15 6.55 -19.82 -32.34
CA HIS A 15 6.23 -20.15 -30.96
C HIS A 15 7.46 -20.50 -30.12
N PHE A 16 8.48 -21.15 -30.70
CA PHE A 16 9.72 -21.48 -29.97
C PHE A 16 10.62 -20.26 -29.69
N GLY A 17 10.52 -19.18 -30.48
CA GLY A 17 11.35 -17.97 -30.32
C GLY A 17 11.01 -17.10 -29.09
N ASN A 18 9.83 -17.24 -28.50
CA ASN A 18 9.32 -16.37 -27.43
C ASN A 18 9.59 -16.89 -26.01
N ALA A 19 10.40 -17.95 -25.84
CA ALA A 19 10.66 -18.60 -24.56
C ALA A 19 12.07 -18.36 -23.97
N GLN A 20 12.82 -17.37 -24.48
CA GLN A 20 14.14 -17.05 -23.92
C GLN A 20 13.99 -16.23 -22.64
N GLU A 21 14.14 -16.87 -21.48
CA GLU A 21 14.29 -16.18 -20.20
C GLU A 21 15.68 -15.51 -20.15
N GLY A 22 15.69 -14.18 -20.05
CA GLY A 22 16.94 -13.43 -19.88
C GLY A 22 17.55 -13.71 -18.51
N VAL A 23 18.77 -14.26 -18.47
CA VAL A 23 19.53 -14.44 -17.24
C VAL A 23 20.07 -13.09 -16.78
N VAL A 24 19.52 -12.56 -15.69
CA VAL A 24 19.99 -11.32 -15.06
C VAL A 24 20.98 -11.68 -13.95
N THR A 25 22.28 -11.47 -14.21
CA THR A 25 23.32 -11.59 -13.18
C THR A 25 23.40 -10.29 -12.38
N ILE A 26 23.01 -10.33 -11.11
CA ILE A 26 23.09 -9.17 -10.21
C ILE A 26 24.39 -9.24 -9.41
N GLU A 27 25.38 -8.45 -9.82
CA GLU A 27 26.59 -8.22 -9.05
C GLU A 27 26.35 -7.10 -8.02
N GLN A 28 26.10 -7.46 -6.76
CA GLN A 28 25.80 -6.49 -5.68
C GLN A 28 26.88 -6.48 -4.60
N ASP A 29 27.34 -5.29 -4.21
CA ASP A 29 28.23 -5.11 -3.06
C ASP A 29 27.51 -5.52 -1.75
N ALA A 30 28.19 -6.31 -0.92
CA ALA A 30 27.71 -6.74 0.39
C ALA A 30 27.30 -5.57 1.33
N LYS A 31 27.90 -4.38 1.15
CA LYS A 31 27.55 -3.16 1.88
C LYS A 31 26.14 -2.68 1.57
N ILE A 32 25.60 -2.92 0.37
CA ILE A 32 24.24 -2.55 -0.01
C ILE A 32 23.23 -3.36 0.81
N SER A 33 23.47 -4.66 0.97
CA SER A 33 22.65 -5.52 1.83
C SER A 33 22.68 -5.03 3.29
N LYS A 34 23.87 -4.72 3.82
CA LYS A 34 24.02 -4.16 5.17
C LYS A 34 23.31 -2.81 5.34
N LEU A 35 23.41 -1.91 4.35
CA LEU A 35 22.71 -0.62 4.37
C LEU A 35 21.19 -0.81 4.37
N MET A 36 20.69 -1.74 3.54
CA MET A 36 19.27 -2.09 3.49
C MET A 36 18.78 -2.60 4.85
N ASP A 37 19.54 -3.44 5.53
CA ASP A 37 19.18 -3.95 6.87
C ASP A 37 19.18 -2.85 7.94
N ILE A 38 20.11 -1.90 7.86
CA ILE A 38 20.13 -0.73 8.75
C ILE A 38 18.90 0.14 8.48
N TYR A 39 18.60 0.42 7.20
CA TYR A 39 17.44 1.22 6.80
C TYR A 39 16.12 0.57 7.26
N LYS A 40 15.96 -0.74 7.03
CA LYS A 40 14.81 -1.51 7.50
C LYS A 40 14.67 -1.43 9.02
N ARG A 41 15.75 -1.66 9.77
CA ARG A 41 15.74 -1.56 11.25
C ARG A 41 15.38 -0.16 11.72
N ALA A 42 15.97 0.88 11.14
CA ALA A 42 15.69 2.27 11.51
C ALA A 42 14.24 2.67 11.25
N ASN A 43 13.63 2.17 10.16
CA ASN A 43 12.24 2.45 9.82
C ASN A 43 11.24 1.52 10.51
N SER A 44 11.65 0.31 10.91
CA SER A 44 10.77 -0.66 11.57
C SER A 44 10.19 -0.10 12.86
N LYS A 45 10.97 0.68 13.62
CA LYS A 45 10.56 1.27 14.91
C LYS A 45 9.78 2.58 14.78
N ARG A 46 9.61 3.12 13.56
CA ARG A 46 8.93 4.39 13.34
C ARG A 46 7.46 4.13 13.06
N GLY A 47 6.66 4.15 14.13
CA GLY A 47 5.22 4.26 13.98
C GLY A 47 4.83 5.64 13.43
N TYR A 48 3.68 5.71 12.77
CA TYR A 48 3.09 6.95 12.26
C TYR A 48 1.83 7.26 13.05
N TYR A 49 1.55 8.54 13.26
CA TYR A 49 0.24 8.98 13.71
C TYR A 49 -0.75 8.77 12.55
N THR A 50 -1.96 8.35 12.87
CA THR A 50 -3.02 8.15 11.87
C THR A 50 -4.32 8.72 12.41
N ILE A 51 -5.26 9.10 11.56
CA ILE A 51 -6.56 9.59 12.00
C ILE A 51 -7.58 8.47 11.74
N GLN A 52 -8.19 7.93 12.77
CA GLN A 52 -9.36 7.06 12.61
C GLN A 52 -10.56 7.95 12.29
N LEU A 53 -11.32 7.63 11.24
CA LEU A 53 -12.49 8.40 10.82
C LEU A 53 -13.78 7.91 11.50
N GLY A 54 -13.88 6.60 11.73
CA GLY A 54 -15.05 5.94 12.30
C GLY A 54 -14.88 4.43 12.32
N PHE A 55 -15.93 3.72 12.77
CA PHE A 55 -15.99 2.27 12.83
C PHE A 55 -17.40 1.76 12.49
N GLY A 56 -17.52 0.52 12.02
CA GLY A 56 -18.82 -0.05 11.66
C GLY A 56 -18.73 -1.42 10.99
N SER A 57 -19.74 -1.75 10.19
CA SER A 57 -19.72 -2.94 9.33
C SER A 57 -18.70 -2.78 8.19
N TYR A 58 -18.43 -3.87 7.47
CA TYR A 58 -17.55 -3.81 6.30
C TYR A 58 -18.10 -2.86 5.21
N GLU A 59 -19.42 -2.80 5.06
CA GLU A 59 -20.07 -1.91 4.10
C GLU A 59 -19.90 -0.43 4.51
N ASP A 60 -20.14 -0.11 5.78
CA ASP A 60 -19.97 1.24 6.32
C ASP A 60 -18.52 1.70 6.19
N ALA A 61 -17.57 0.83 6.54
CA ALA A 61 -16.14 1.12 6.40
C ALA A 61 -15.73 1.34 4.94
N THR A 62 -16.35 0.63 3.99
CA THR A 62 -16.09 0.81 2.56
C THR A 62 -16.65 2.13 2.03
N LYS A 63 -17.86 2.51 2.47
CA LYS A 63 -18.45 3.82 2.16
C LYS A 63 -17.58 4.94 2.71
N LEU A 64 -17.24 4.87 3.98
CA LEU A 64 -16.41 5.85 4.69
C LEU A 64 -15.02 6.00 4.05
N LYS A 65 -14.39 4.89 3.63
CA LYS A 65 -13.13 4.91 2.89
C LYS A 65 -13.28 5.66 1.56
N THR A 66 -14.33 5.38 0.80
CA THR A 66 -14.57 6.01 -0.50
C THR A 66 -14.81 7.52 -0.34
N GLU A 67 -15.68 7.92 0.58
CA GLU A 67 -15.97 9.32 0.88
C GLU A 67 -14.72 10.08 1.33
N SER A 68 -13.93 9.49 2.23
CA SER A 68 -12.69 10.11 2.69
C SER A 68 -11.67 10.34 1.58
N GLY A 69 -11.62 9.45 0.58
CA GLY A 69 -10.76 9.60 -0.59
C GLY A 69 -11.20 10.72 -1.53
N ILE A 70 -12.48 11.09 -1.53
CA ILE A 70 -13.02 12.23 -2.28
C ILE A 70 -12.76 13.53 -1.51
N ASP A 71 -12.97 13.52 -0.20
CA ASP A 71 -12.83 14.72 0.65
C ASP A 71 -11.39 15.11 0.91
N PHE A 72 -10.54 14.11 1.07
CA PHE A 72 -9.14 14.24 1.44
C PHE A 72 -8.24 13.46 0.47
N PRO A 73 -8.22 13.79 -0.83
CA PRO A 73 -7.49 13.05 -1.86
C PRO A 73 -5.98 13.00 -1.62
N GLN A 74 -5.44 13.91 -0.82
CA GLN A 74 -4.04 13.94 -0.42
C GLN A 74 -3.66 12.83 0.59
N TYR A 75 -4.65 12.20 1.24
CA TYR A 75 -4.42 11.16 2.24
C TYR A 75 -5.10 9.86 1.82
N SER A 76 -4.38 8.75 1.94
CA SER A 76 -4.96 7.43 1.70
C SER A 76 -5.67 6.92 2.95
N ALA A 77 -6.83 6.28 2.74
CA ALA A 77 -7.58 5.60 3.78
C ALA A 77 -7.46 4.07 3.65
N LYS A 78 -7.34 3.38 4.78
CA LYS A 78 -7.29 1.92 4.90
C LYS A 78 -8.36 1.43 5.86
N ILE A 79 -8.90 0.24 5.57
CA ILE A 79 -9.80 -0.47 6.48
C ILE A 79 -8.96 -1.42 7.32
N VAL A 80 -9.17 -1.38 8.64
CA VAL A 80 -8.52 -2.24 9.62
C VAL A 80 -9.60 -3.06 10.31
N PHE A 81 -9.45 -4.38 10.31
CA PHE A 81 -10.36 -5.25 11.04
C PHE A 81 -9.98 -5.29 12.52
N ASP A 82 -10.93 -4.97 13.39
CA ASP A 82 -10.80 -5.01 14.83
C ASP A 82 -12.07 -5.66 15.42
N SER A 83 -11.98 -6.96 15.68
CA SER A 83 -13.12 -7.83 15.98
C SER A 83 -14.04 -7.23 17.06
N PRO A 84 -15.37 -7.12 16.81
CA PRO A 84 -16.13 -7.62 15.65
C PRO A 84 -16.33 -6.58 14.51
N THR A 85 -15.64 -5.44 14.56
CA THR A 85 -15.91 -4.25 13.73
C THR A 85 -14.80 -3.96 12.71
N TYR A 86 -15.09 -3.05 11.78
CA TYR A 86 -14.12 -2.50 10.84
C TYR A 86 -13.90 -1.02 11.12
N ARG A 87 -12.62 -0.62 11.29
CA ARG A 87 -12.21 0.78 11.49
C ARG A 87 -11.61 1.34 10.22
N VAL A 88 -11.82 2.63 9.97
CA VAL A 88 -11.20 3.33 8.82
C VAL A 88 -10.15 4.29 9.31
N HIS A 89 -8.89 4.07 8.92
CA HIS A 89 -7.76 4.92 9.26
C HIS A 89 -7.30 5.69 8.04
N MET A 90 -7.05 6.98 8.18
CA MET A 90 -6.64 7.89 7.13
C MET A 90 -5.27 8.51 7.43
N GLY A 91 -4.42 8.55 6.42
CA GLY A 91 -3.14 9.24 6.45
C GLY A 91 -2.06 8.56 7.28
N ARG A 92 -0.83 9.05 7.11
CA ARG A 92 0.37 8.64 7.86
C ARG A 92 1.18 9.88 8.20
N PHE A 93 1.04 10.37 9.43
CA PHE A 93 1.66 11.62 9.86
C PHE A 93 2.91 11.34 10.69
N LYS A 94 4.00 12.04 10.39
CA LYS A 94 5.29 11.81 11.08
C LYS A 94 5.31 12.45 12.46
N THR A 95 4.64 13.59 12.60
CA THR A 95 4.63 14.37 13.84
C THR A 95 3.22 14.49 14.37
N LYS A 96 3.11 14.59 15.71
CA LYS A 96 1.82 14.86 16.35
C LYS A 96 1.21 16.17 15.84
N LEU A 97 2.03 17.22 15.69
CA LEU A 97 1.58 18.53 15.21
C LEU A 97 0.92 18.45 13.83
N GLU A 98 1.51 17.70 12.90
CA GLU A 98 0.94 17.49 11.57
C GLU A 98 -0.40 16.76 11.64
N ALA A 99 -0.47 15.68 12.43
CA ALA A 99 -1.69 14.92 12.63
C ALA A 99 -2.82 15.77 13.22
N GLU A 100 -2.53 16.58 14.25
CA GLU A 100 -3.51 17.45 14.92
C GLU A 100 -4.02 18.56 13.99
N ARG A 101 -3.14 19.13 13.15
CA ARG A 101 -3.54 20.14 12.16
C ARG A 101 -4.52 19.56 11.15
N THR A 102 -4.21 18.39 10.59
CA THR A 102 -5.12 17.70 9.66
C THR A 102 -6.40 17.26 10.35
N PHE A 103 -6.31 16.77 11.60
CA PHE A 103 -7.45 16.34 12.39
C PHE A 103 -8.47 17.44 12.61
N ASN A 104 -8.04 18.68 12.84
CA ASN A 104 -8.96 19.82 12.99
C ASN A 104 -9.85 20.04 11.75
N GLU A 105 -9.34 19.75 10.56
CA GLU A 105 -10.13 19.82 9.31
C GLU A 105 -11.01 18.59 9.15
N VAL A 106 -10.48 17.41 9.41
CA VAL A 106 -11.21 16.13 9.32
C VAL A 106 -12.41 16.11 10.26
N ARG A 107 -12.24 16.56 11.50
CA ARG A 107 -13.29 16.55 12.54
C ARG A 107 -14.51 17.39 12.18
N LYS A 108 -14.36 18.41 11.32
CA LYS A 108 -15.49 19.21 10.83
C LYS A 108 -16.50 18.38 10.04
N LYS A 109 -16.02 17.35 9.32
CA LYS A 109 -16.86 16.45 8.52
C LYS A 109 -17.09 15.10 9.19
N TYR A 110 -16.08 14.57 9.86
CA TYR A 110 -16.09 13.27 10.53
C TYR A 110 -16.02 13.47 12.05
N ALA A 111 -17.18 13.70 12.69
CA ALA A 111 -17.24 14.06 14.10
C ALA A 111 -16.71 12.96 15.05
N GLU A 112 -16.84 11.70 14.65
CA GLU A 112 -16.35 10.51 15.38
C GLU A 112 -14.86 10.24 15.19
N SER A 113 -14.15 11.11 14.46
CA SER A 113 -12.73 10.91 14.19
C SER A 113 -11.86 11.11 15.42
N ILE A 114 -10.72 10.41 15.46
CA ILE A 114 -9.72 10.49 16.54
C ILE A 114 -8.30 10.34 15.99
N VAL A 115 -7.34 11.07 16.57
CA VAL A 115 -5.91 10.88 16.29
C VAL A 115 -5.40 9.67 17.06
N LEU A 116 -4.94 8.66 16.32
CA LEU A 116 -4.27 7.48 16.86
C LEU A 116 -2.76 7.74 16.95
N LYS A 117 -2.21 7.41 18.12
CA LYS A 117 -0.76 7.43 18.34
C LYS A 117 -0.10 6.28 17.57
N PRO A 118 1.15 6.47 17.13
CA PRO A 118 1.94 5.37 16.63
C PRO A 118 2.04 4.28 17.68
N GLU A 119 1.73 3.03 17.30
CA GLU A 119 2.07 1.87 18.12
C GLU A 119 3.59 1.86 18.33
N SER A 120 4.02 1.95 19.58
CA SER A 120 5.40 1.64 19.93
C SER A 120 5.56 0.14 19.74
N ILE A 121 6.36 -0.25 18.76
CA ILE A 121 6.87 -1.62 18.71
C ILE A 121 7.87 -1.71 19.85
N GLU A 122 7.45 -2.24 21.00
CA GLU A 122 8.32 -2.62 22.12
C GLU A 122 9.34 -3.67 21.67
#